data_AF-A0A4Z0YQX9-F1
#
_entry.id   AF-A0A4Z0YQX9-F1
#
_cell.length_a   1.000
_cell.length_b   1.000
_cell.length_c   1.000
_cell.angle_alpha   90.00
_cell.angle_beta   90.00
_cell.angle_gamma   90.00
#
_symmetry.space_group_name_H-M   'P 1'
#
loop_
_entity.id
_entity.type
_entity.pdbx_description
1 polymer ?
#
loop_
_entity_poly.entity_id
_entity_poly.type
_entity_poly.pdbx_seq_one_letter_code
_entity_poly.pdbx_strand_id
1 'polypeptide(L)'
;MFRYRPQHSRTSKVSLDLRGLLCKAQMPLFGELDSADSPEPDEYGVSYTGLKQRAFLPFERQDRTKLRAFKGTTFALNTEVSCMKPSVDAQVQVHPFSLDVPYASLTGEISYEKTFKDAHIEHSTECYDGGDGIESVCYPKTFNCTIPSQHNTRFPDWGPALCRLNSPGINGENDIDVWQTSSDLYGPTAMIFLAFASNADVYYYDTNITDGPLREPAAHGEWISYEMYSGAFLNVSLCFSQLNTTISQVQMDTRATLSEPEFLWSPDIHTVSVGRLQDMMGASEDRKSIQDRGILSIDNIQHPIVPPSSAFSSHVNASSTKDDISFSEWALWHGPSSAIWAWANNNESLVLCTTCQIRGFSSSKDGAALFSRIVSSSQRVSVAIDTYMAKLAQNFFYIMLPLFDVPGDIEVVFSPEVRVPQQWDGLIAVLVVVSVDLLCIWIITGLFVANVRYTRQGDVWHAVSQLIAAQTQSALDNGNESRDKEVSKALDQTDSFLTIGRSTSTGRAECLPSSLEAPRKSKEI
;
A
#
# COMPACT_ATOMS: atom_id res chain seq x y z
N MET A 1 -1.87 40.35 -0.25
CA MET A 1 -2.64 41.30 0.57
C MET A 1 -4.00 41.55 -0.09
N PHE A 2 -5.02 40.74 0.21
CA PHE A 2 -6.38 40.87 -0.35
C PHE A 2 -7.36 41.35 0.72
N ARG A 3 -8.01 42.49 0.47
CA ARG A 3 -9.04 43.10 1.33
C ARG A 3 -10.37 42.38 1.15
N TYR A 4 -10.90 41.82 2.24
CA TYR A 4 -12.26 41.30 2.33
C TYR A 4 -13.21 42.39 2.86
N ARG A 5 -14.32 42.65 2.17
CA ARG A 5 -15.43 43.48 2.65
C ARG A 5 -16.53 42.55 3.20
N PRO A 6 -17.04 42.75 4.43
CA PRO A 6 -18.12 41.91 4.94
C PRO A 6 -19.47 42.46 4.46
N GLN A 7 -20.31 41.59 3.90
CA GLN A 7 -21.74 41.82 3.77
C GLN A 7 -22.51 40.70 4.47
N HIS A 8 -23.37 41.14 5.39
CA HIS A 8 -24.51 40.50 6.01
C HIS A 8 -24.38 39.09 6.63
N SER A 9 -24.53 39.08 7.96
CA SER A 9 -24.69 37.92 8.82
C SER A 9 -25.91 37.08 8.46
N ARG A 10 -25.67 35.90 7.88
CA ARG A 10 -26.48 34.71 8.12
C ARG A 10 -25.64 33.78 8.99
N THR A 11 -26.07 33.55 10.23
CA THR A 11 -25.53 32.52 11.11
C THR A 11 -25.97 31.15 10.60
N SER A 12 -25.26 30.62 9.61
CA SER A 12 -25.26 29.18 9.34
C SER A 12 -24.51 28.50 10.49
N LYS A 13 -25.21 27.65 11.26
CA LYS A 13 -24.54 26.63 12.06
C LYS A 13 -23.85 25.68 11.08
N VAL A 14 -22.58 25.96 10.78
CA VAL A 14 -21.69 24.97 10.17
C VAL A 14 -21.34 24.01 11.29
N SER A 15 -21.98 22.83 11.32
CA SER A 15 -21.43 21.74 12.13
C SER A 15 -20.11 21.36 11.47
N LEU A 16 -19.00 21.69 12.12
CA LEU A 16 -17.70 21.20 11.72
C LEU A 16 -17.74 19.68 11.93
N ASP A 17 -17.96 18.92 10.86
CA ASP A 17 -17.79 17.47 10.92
C ASP A 17 -16.29 17.19 11.02
N LEU A 18 -15.81 17.13 12.26
CA LEU A 18 -14.41 16.82 12.59
C LEU A 18 -14.00 15.43 12.11
N ARG A 19 -14.93 14.55 11.70
CA ARG A 19 -14.61 13.26 11.08
C ARG A 19 -13.99 13.44 9.68
N GLY A 20 -14.30 14.52 8.98
CA GLY A 20 -13.69 14.89 7.69
C GLY A 20 -12.36 15.64 7.82
N LEU A 21 -12.02 16.11 9.03
CA LEU A 21 -10.74 16.76 9.36
C LEU A 21 -9.67 15.77 9.84
N LEU A 22 -9.91 14.46 9.70
CA LEU A 22 -8.86 13.46 9.81
C LEU A 22 -7.83 13.76 8.72
N CYS A 23 -6.75 14.45 9.13
CA CYS A 23 -5.55 14.59 8.34
C CYS A 23 -5.10 13.17 8.02
N LYS A 24 -5.42 12.69 6.81
CA LYS A 24 -4.97 11.39 6.33
C LYS A 24 -3.48 11.47 6.19
N ALA A 25 -2.76 11.15 7.26
CA ALA A 25 -1.34 10.89 7.17
C ALA A 25 -1.17 9.83 6.08
N GLN A 26 -0.23 10.05 5.19
CA GLN A 26 0.12 9.17 4.08
C GLN A 26 1.62 8.97 4.16
N MET A 27 2.07 7.77 3.80
CA MET A 27 3.49 7.47 3.71
C MET A 27 3.88 7.53 2.23
N PRO A 28 4.70 8.52 1.83
CA PRO A 28 5.13 8.65 0.44
C PRO A 28 5.94 7.46 -0.06
N LEU A 29 5.91 7.27 -1.38
CA LEU A 29 6.75 6.26 -2.03
C LEU A 29 8.22 6.68 -2.04
N PHE A 30 9.09 5.68 -2.02
CA PHE A 30 10.54 5.83 -2.07
C PHE A 30 11.14 4.74 -2.97
N GLY A 31 12.38 4.93 -3.38
CA GLY A 31 13.21 3.87 -3.94
C GLY A 31 14.04 3.20 -2.86
N GLU A 32 14.32 1.91 -2.98
CA GLU A 32 15.23 1.18 -2.09
C GLU A 32 16.25 0.40 -2.92
N LEU A 33 17.51 0.40 -2.47
CA LEU A 33 18.55 -0.49 -3.00
C LEU A 33 18.42 -1.85 -2.31
N ASP A 34 18.38 -2.92 -3.10
CA ASP A 34 18.29 -4.27 -2.53
C ASP A 34 19.56 -4.60 -1.74
N SER A 35 19.41 -5.04 -0.49
CA SER A 35 20.51 -5.43 0.39
C SER A 35 20.42 -6.94 0.63
N ALA A 36 21.52 -7.66 0.51
CA ALA A 36 21.52 -9.11 0.74
C ALA A 36 21.32 -9.49 2.21
N ASP A 37 21.44 -8.53 3.12
CA ASP A 37 21.45 -8.76 4.57
C ASP A 37 20.08 -9.19 5.08
N SER A 38 20.09 -10.16 6.00
CA SER A 38 18.90 -10.64 6.69
C SER A 38 18.91 -10.10 8.11
N PRO A 39 17.81 -9.43 8.55
CA PRO A 39 17.67 -8.98 9.93
C PRO A 39 17.22 -10.09 10.90
N GLU A 40 17.31 -11.35 10.49
CA GLU A 40 17.04 -12.46 11.40
C GLU A 40 18.15 -12.56 12.45
N PRO A 41 17.82 -12.82 13.73
CA PRO A 41 18.83 -13.05 14.75
C PRO A 41 19.74 -14.21 14.37
N ASP A 42 21.04 -14.00 14.46
CA ASP A 42 22.03 -15.05 14.25
C ASP A 42 22.07 -16.05 15.44
N GLU A 43 23.00 -17.00 15.40
CA GLU A 43 23.16 -18.01 16.46
C GLU A 43 23.54 -17.41 17.83
N TYR A 44 24.07 -16.19 17.86
CA TYR A 44 24.43 -15.44 19.06
C TYR A 44 23.29 -14.53 19.53
N GLY A 45 22.24 -14.36 18.71
CA GLY A 45 21.11 -13.49 18.97
C GLY A 45 21.42 -12.03 18.66
N VAL A 46 22.22 -11.79 17.63
CA VAL A 46 22.42 -10.47 17.04
C VAL A 46 21.51 -10.36 15.82
N SER A 47 20.65 -9.35 15.80
CA SER A 47 19.89 -9.00 14.58
C SER A 47 20.50 -7.76 13.96
N TYR A 48 20.87 -7.87 12.69
CA TYR A 48 21.53 -6.80 11.96
C TYR A 48 20.81 -6.51 10.65
N THR A 49 20.39 -5.26 10.44
CA THR A 49 19.60 -4.90 9.25
C THR A 49 20.42 -4.83 7.97
N GLY A 50 21.74 -4.78 8.08
CA GLY A 50 22.59 -4.31 6.99
C GLY A 50 22.43 -2.81 6.75
N LEU A 51 23.23 -2.30 5.82
CA LEU A 51 23.08 -0.96 5.28
C LEU A 51 21.84 -0.90 4.39
N LYS A 52 20.82 -0.17 4.83
CA LYS A 52 19.62 0.14 4.04
C LYS A 52 19.80 1.49 3.38
N GLN A 53 19.72 1.50 2.04
CA GLN A 53 19.79 2.73 1.26
C GLN A 53 18.45 2.99 0.59
N ARG A 54 17.84 4.14 0.90
CA ARG A 54 16.52 4.55 0.40
C ARG A 54 16.63 5.93 -0.24
N ALA A 55 15.92 6.18 -1.33
CA ALA A 55 15.88 7.48 -2.00
C ALA A 55 14.47 8.04 -2.02
N PHE A 56 14.31 9.30 -1.59
CA PHE A 56 12.99 9.94 -1.55
C PHE A 56 12.66 10.62 -2.88
N LEU A 57 11.38 10.76 -3.18
CA LEU A 57 10.89 11.30 -4.44
C LEU A 57 10.44 12.76 -4.28
N PRO A 58 11.04 13.74 -5.00
CA PRO A 58 10.73 15.16 -4.87
C PRO A 58 9.47 15.55 -5.68
N PHE A 59 8.43 14.72 -5.65
CA PHE A 59 7.17 14.96 -6.37
C PHE A 59 5.99 14.98 -5.41
N GLU A 60 4.87 15.55 -5.84
CA GLU A 60 3.58 15.39 -5.18
C GLU A 60 3.02 13.98 -5.36
N ARG A 61 2.05 13.60 -4.52
CA ARG A 61 1.42 12.25 -4.51
C ARG A 61 0.95 11.79 -5.88
N GLN A 62 0.27 12.66 -6.63
CA GLN A 62 -0.33 12.30 -7.92
C GLN A 62 0.72 11.82 -8.91
N ASP A 63 1.90 12.42 -8.88
CA ASP A 63 3.02 12.09 -9.75
C ASP A 63 3.80 10.87 -9.23
N ARG A 64 4.03 10.76 -7.91
CA ARG A 64 4.73 9.60 -7.31
C ARG A 64 4.05 8.28 -7.64
N THR A 65 2.71 8.23 -7.56
CA THR A 65 1.93 7.01 -7.87
C THR A 65 1.90 6.66 -9.37
N LYS A 66 2.23 7.61 -10.25
CA LYS A 66 2.31 7.41 -11.70
C LYS A 66 3.72 7.11 -12.18
N LEU A 67 4.74 7.41 -11.37
CA LEU A 67 6.16 7.29 -11.71
C LEU A 67 6.52 5.84 -12.08
N ARG A 68 7.35 5.67 -13.09
CA ARG A 68 7.85 4.38 -13.59
C ARG A 68 9.36 4.31 -13.62
N ALA A 69 10.00 5.43 -13.93
CA ALA A 69 11.44 5.57 -13.82
C ALA A 69 11.78 7.00 -13.39
N PHE A 70 12.83 7.13 -12.59
CA PHE A 70 13.43 8.39 -12.20
C PHE A 70 14.94 8.25 -12.27
N LYS A 71 15.59 9.24 -12.87
CA LYS A 71 17.03 9.38 -12.86
C LYS A 71 17.37 10.84 -12.64
N GLY A 72 18.09 11.13 -11.58
CA GLY A 72 18.39 12.51 -11.20
C GLY A 72 18.89 12.60 -9.77
N THR A 73 19.10 13.84 -9.34
CA THR A 73 19.53 14.14 -7.98
C THR A 73 18.35 14.12 -7.02
N THR A 74 18.49 13.39 -5.91
CA THR A 74 17.52 13.40 -4.82
C THR A 74 18.21 13.08 -3.50
N PHE A 75 17.44 13.07 -2.42
CA PHE A 75 17.92 12.68 -1.10
C PHE A 75 17.94 11.18 -0.94
N ALA A 76 19.11 10.66 -0.59
CA ALA A 76 19.33 9.29 -0.19
C ALA A 76 19.50 9.24 1.33
N LEU A 77 18.79 8.31 1.96
CA LEU A 77 18.88 7.93 3.35
C LEU A 77 19.70 6.64 3.42
N ASN A 78 20.70 6.63 4.29
CA ASN A 78 21.41 5.44 4.71
C ASN A 78 21.05 5.18 6.17
N THR A 79 20.55 3.98 6.47
CA THR A 79 20.26 3.54 7.84
C THR A 79 20.83 2.17 8.09
N GLU A 80 21.30 1.96 9.30
CA GLU A 80 21.90 0.71 9.73
C GLU A 80 21.62 0.52 11.23
N VAL A 81 21.15 -0.67 11.60
CA VAL A 81 20.79 -1.00 12.98
C VAL A 81 21.26 -2.40 13.33
N SER A 82 21.89 -2.55 14.48
CA SER A 82 22.24 -3.84 15.08
C SER A 82 21.73 -3.89 16.51
N CYS A 83 21.05 -4.97 16.86
CA CYS A 83 20.49 -5.19 18.19
C CYS A 83 20.92 -6.55 18.74
N MET A 84 21.17 -6.59 20.04
CA MET A 84 21.67 -7.78 20.74
C MET A 84 21.26 -7.79 22.20
N LYS A 85 21.38 -8.95 22.83
CA LYS A 85 21.08 -9.15 24.26
C LYS A 85 22.11 -8.39 25.10
N PRO A 86 21.69 -7.47 25.99
CA PRO A 86 22.64 -6.81 26.87
C PRO A 86 22.97 -7.64 28.10
N SER A 87 24.22 -7.54 28.57
CA SER A 87 24.59 -7.95 29.92
C SER A 87 24.44 -6.77 30.88
N VAL A 88 23.30 -6.69 31.57
CA VAL A 88 23.01 -5.63 32.54
C VAL A 88 22.97 -6.15 33.99
N ASP A 89 23.42 -5.31 34.91
CA ASP A 89 23.10 -5.41 36.34
C ASP A 89 22.17 -4.25 36.70
N ALA A 90 20.89 -4.55 36.94
CA ALA A 90 19.85 -3.54 37.04
C ALA A 90 18.78 -3.88 38.07
N GLN A 91 18.13 -2.82 38.56
CA GLN A 91 17.05 -2.87 39.51
C GLN A 91 15.83 -2.10 38.98
N VAL A 92 14.65 -2.61 39.30
CA VAL A 92 13.38 -1.95 39.01
C VAL A 92 13.07 -1.01 40.17
N GLN A 93 12.68 0.22 39.84
CA GLN A 93 12.22 1.22 40.80
C GLN A 93 10.80 1.64 40.43
N VAL A 94 9.87 1.52 41.37
CA VAL A 94 8.48 1.93 41.19
C VAL A 94 8.28 3.31 41.78
N HIS A 95 7.72 4.23 40.98
CA HIS A 95 7.46 5.60 41.41
C HIS A 95 5.96 5.75 41.76
N PRO A 96 5.61 5.90 43.06
CA PRO A 96 4.22 5.94 43.50
C PRO A 96 3.52 7.27 43.14
N PHE A 97 2.18 7.22 43.16
CA PHE A 97 1.28 8.35 42.91
C PHE A 97 1.56 9.54 43.86
N SER A 98 2.35 10.52 43.43
CA SER A 98 2.35 11.82 44.12
C SER A 98 1.43 12.81 43.41
N LEU A 99 1.39 12.83 42.06
CA LEU A 99 0.47 13.64 41.24
C LEU A 99 0.18 13.06 39.83
N ASP A 100 0.84 11.96 39.43
CA ASP A 100 0.75 11.33 38.10
C ASP A 100 0.33 9.85 38.21
N VAL A 101 0.09 9.20 37.08
CA VAL A 101 -0.17 7.76 36.99
C VAL A 101 1.14 6.99 37.23
N PRO A 102 1.18 5.90 38.02
CA PRO A 102 2.40 5.21 38.43
C PRO A 102 3.20 4.75 37.23
N TYR A 103 4.51 4.78 37.37
CA TYR A 103 5.43 4.27 36.36
C TYR A 103 6.60 3.58 37.05
N ALA A 104 7.23 2.67 36.33
CA ALA A 104 8.46 2.03 36.76
C ALA A 104 9.63 2.57 35.93
N SER A 105 10.80 2.59 36.54
CA SER A 105 12.08 2.78 35.84
C SER A 105 13.00 1.60 36.09
N LEU A 106 13.87 1.33 35.11
CA LEU A 106 14.95 0.39 35.20
C LEU A 106 16.25 1.17 35.29
N THR A 107 16.96 0.99 36.40
CA THR A 107 18.22 1.68 36.68
C THR A 107 19.32 0.65 36.87
N GLY A 108 20.46 0.83 36.22
CA GLY A 108 21.54 -0.16 36.29
C GLY A 108 22.79 0.21 35.52
N GLU A 109 23.66 -0.79 35.37
CA GLU A 109 24.91 -0.72 34.62
C GLU A 109 24.93 -1.72 33.46
N ILE A 110 25.56 -1.33 32.34
CA ILE A 110 25.74 -2.17 31.15
C ILE A 110 27.19 -2.61 31.06
N SER A 111 27.42 -3.92 30.95
CA SER A 111 28.73 -4.49 30.64
C SER A 111 28.87 -4.67 29.12
N TYR A 112 29.44 -3.66 28.44
CA TYR A 112 29.66 -3.70 26.99
C TYR A 112 30.63 -4.79 26.58
N GLU A 113 31.76 -4.95 27.29
CA GLU A 113 32.74 -6.01 27.04
C GLU A 113 32.08 -7.39 27.02
N LYS A 114 31.27 -7.70 28.04
CA LYS A 114 30.56 -8.98 28.10
C LYS A 114 29.48 -9.09 27.03
N THR A 115 28.74 -8.01 26.78
CA THR A 115 27.70 -7.96 25.74
C THR A 115 28.29 -8.28 24.36
N PHE A 116 29.38 -7.61 23.96
CA PHE A 116 30.04 -7.84 22.68
C PHE A 116 30.68 -9.22 22.60
N LYS A 117 31.28 -9.71 23.70
CA LYS A 117 31.84 -11.05 23.77
C LYS A 117 30.77 -12.13 23.56
N ASP A 118 29.63 -12.01 24.23
CA ASP A 118 28.52 -12.95 24.09
C ASP A 118 27.92 -12.90 22.68
N ALA A 119 27.90 -11.70 22.06
CA ALA A 119 27.47 -11.45 20.69
C ALA A 119 28.52 -11.82 19.61
N HIS A 120 29.72 -12.28 19.99
CA HIS A 120 30.84 -12.56 19.07
C HIS A 120 31.23 -11.37 18.17
N ILE A 121 31.11 -10.15 18.71
CA ILE A 121 31.52 -8.92 18.03
C ILE A 121 32.94 -8.59 18.49
N GLU A 122 33.90 -8.64 17.56
CA GLU A 122 35.26 -8.18 17.79
C GLU A 122 35.29 -6.64 17.82
N HIS A 123 35.05 -6.06 18.98
CA HIS A 123 35.14 -4.63 19.20
C HIS A 123 35.99 -4.33 20.44
N SER A 124 37.07 -3.56 20.25
CA SER A 124 38.11 -3.39 21.27
C SER A 124 38.12 -2.03 21.97
N THR A 125 37.34 -1.05 21.48
CA THR A 125 37.56 0.35 21.84
C THR A 125 36.42 0.89 22.69
N GLU A 126 36.57 0.86 24.02
CA GLU A 126 35.55 1.38 24.95
C GLU A 126 35.38 2.90 24.91
N CYS A 127 36.46 3.60 24.54
CA CYS A 127 36.51 5.05 24.50
C CYS A 127 37.35 5.52 23.31
N TYR A 128 36.90 6.58 22.65
CA TYR A 128 37.70 7.33 21.69
C TYR A 128 38.30 8.55 22.36
N ASP A 129 39.62 8.70 22.25
CA ASP A 129 40.29 9.95 22.61
C ASP A 129 40.00 10.98 21.51
N GLY A 130 39.29 12.06 21.85
CA GLY A 130 38.92 13.11 20.90
C GLY A 130 40.09 13.93 20.36
N GLY A 131 41.32 13.68 20.80
CA GLY A 131 42.51 14.48 20.47
C GLY A 131 42.64 15.74 21.32
N ASP A 132 43.56 16.65 20.94
CA ASP A 132 43.93 17.82 21.74
C ASP A 132 42.72 18.76 22.01
N GLY A 133 42.17 18.68 23.22
CA GLY A 133 41.13 19.57 23.74
C GLY A 133 39.69 19.07 23.62
N ILE A 134 39.46 17.86 23.08
CA ILE A 134 38.13 17.24 23.00
C ILE A 134 38.02 16.17 24.09
N GLU A 135 36.92 16.16 24.83
CA GLU A 135 36.66 15.18 25.89
C GLU A 135 36.58 13.77 25.29
N SER A 136 37.16 12.78 25.97
CA SER A 136 37.10 11.38 25.54
C SER A 136 35.64 10.91 25.49
N VAL A 137 35.23 10.31 24.37
CA VAL A 137 33.88 9.79 24.18
C VAL A 137 33.86 8.31 24.50
N CYS A 138 33.13 7.93 25.54
CA CYS A 138 33.07 6.56 26.07
C CYS A 138 31.66 5.97 26.04
N TYR A 139 31.52 4.65 26.13
CA TYR A 139 30.20 4.06 26.31
C TYR A 139 29.51 4.52 27.61
N PRO A 140 28.17 4.74 27.59
CA PRO A 140 27.40 5.07 28.77
C PRO A 140 27.29 3.85 29.70
N LYS A 141 28.02 3.89 30.83
CA LYS A 141 28.06 2.76 31.76
C LYS A 141 26.78 2.58 32.57
N THR A 142 26.12 3.68 32.93
CA THR A 142 24.92 3.69 33.77
C THR A 142 23.71 4.17 32.98
N PHE A 143 22.53 3.66 33.33
CA PHE A 143 21.27 4.10 32.74
C PHE A 143 20.15 4.19 33.79
N ASN A 144 19.13 5.00 33.50
CA ASN A 144 17.92 5.14 34.32
C ASN A 144 16.71 5.38 33.41
N CYS A 145 16.19 4.32 32.82
CA CYS A 145 15.17 4.40 31.79
C CYS A 145 13.79 4.13 32.36
N THR A 146 12.77 4.90 31.98
CA THR A 146 11.39 4.53 32.30
C THR A 146 10.96 3.35 31.43
N ILE A 147 10.22 2.40 31.99
CA ILE A 147 9.79 1.19 31.27
C ILE A 147 8.29 1.24 30.97
N PRO A 148 7.86 0.68 29.82
CA PRO A 148 6.47 0.69 29.43
C PRO A 148 5.61 -0.25 30.26
N SER A 149 4.32 0.08 30.37
CA SER A 149 3.32 -0.74 31.03
C SER A 149 1.97 -0.63 30.35
N GLN A 150 1.13 -1.65 30.48
CA GLN A 150 -0.20 -1.65 29.91
C GLN A 150 -1.18 -0.93 30.82
N HIS A 151 -1.98 -0.04 30.23
CA HIS A 151 -3.05 0.64 30.95
C HIS A 151 -4.37 -0.16 30.94
N ASN A 152 -4.52 -1.10 30.00
CA ASN A 152 -5.78 -1.84 29.82
C ASN A 152 -5.53 -3.27 29.32
N THR A 153 -5.91 -4.26 30.12
CA THR A 153 -5.83 -5.69 29.78
C THR A 153 -6.66 -6.12 28.57
N ARG A 154 -7.56 -5.27 28.05
CA ARG A 154 -8.33 -5.56 26.83
C ARG A 154 -7.49 -5.64 25.56
N PHE A 155 -6.31 -5.03 25.55
CA PHE A 155 -5.40 -5.06 24.40
C PHE A 155 -4.07 -5.64 24.88
N PRO A 156 -3.89 -6.97 24.83
CA PRO A 156 -2.68 -7.65 25.30
C PRO A 156 -1.52 -7.46 24.31
N ASP A 157 -1.29 -6.23 23.86
CA ASP A 157 -0.16 -5.88 23.02
C ASP A 157 1.03 -5.59 23.92
N TRP A 158 2.21 -6.05 23.52
CA TRP A 158 3.46 -5.66 24.18
C TRP A 158 3.68 -4.18 23.93
N GLY A 159 3.91 -3.39 24.99
CA GLY A 159 4.13 -1.96 24.90
C GLY A 159 5.60 -1.71 24.71
N PRO A 160 6.07 -1.25 23.53
CA PRO A 160 7.47 -0.97 23.34
C PRO A 160 7.84 0.47 23.72
N ALA A 161 9.11 0.65 24.08
CA ALA A 161 9.73 1.95 24.25
C ALA A 161 11.22 1.87 23.86
N LEU A 162 11.82 3.01 23.52
CA LEU A 162 13.27 3.12 23.32
C LEU A 162 13.82 4.10 24.34
N CYS A 163 14.75 3.68 25.18
CA CYS A 163 15.50 4.59 26.03
C CYS A 163 16.83 4.93 25.37
N ARG A 164 17.09 6.23 25.24
CA ARG A 164 18.35 6.72 24.72
C ARG A 164 19.42 6.69 25.79
N LEU A 165 20.59 6.15 25.44
CA LEU A 165 21.79 6.21 26.28
C LEU A 165 22.76 7.23 25.67
N ASN A 166 23.18 8.22 26.46
CA ASN A 166 24.13 9.23 25.98
C ASN A 166 25.54 8.93 26.49
N SER A 167 26.46 8.71 25.55
CA SER A 167 27.89 8.60 25.81
C SER A 167 28.43 9.88 26.47
N PRO A 168 29.20 9.79 27.57
CA PRO A 168 29.95 10.93 28.10
C PRO A 168 30.80 11.56 27.00
N GLY A 169 30.88 12.89 26.97
CA GLY A 169 31.57 13.66 25.93
C GLY A 169 30.70 14.08 24.74
N ILE A 170 29.51 13.48 24.57
CA ILE A 170 28.51 13.91 23.57
C ILE A 170 27.54 14.89 24.23
N ASN A 171 27.71 16.19 23.97
CA ASN A 171 26.91 17.28 24.54
C ASN A 171 25.74 17.69 23.65
N GLY A 172 25.75 17.28 22.39
CA GLY A 172 24.65 17.48 21.47
C GLY A 172 24.85 16.71 20.17
N GLU A 173 23.90 16.90 19.27
CA GLU A 173 23.88 16.22 17.98
C GLU A 173 25.08 16.56 17.09
N ASN A 174 25.68 17.74 17.26
CA ASN A 174 26.87 18.15 16.53
C ASN A 174 28.13 17.35 16.93
N ASP A 175 28.09 16.63 18.05
CA ASP A 175 29.19 15.78 18.54
C ASP A 175 29.07 14.33 18.02
N ILE A 176 28.05 14.05 17.21
CA ILE A 176 27.87 12.78 16.52
C ILE A 176 28.52 12.92 15.15
N ASP A 177 29.41 11.98 14.81
CA ASP A 177 29.97 11.95 13.47
C ASP A 177 28.87 11.81 12.43
N VAL A 178 28.86 12.70 11.43
CA VAL A 178 28.08 12.51 10.21
C VAL A 178 28.56 11.20 9.61
N TRP A 179 27.72 10.17 9.73
CA TRP A 179 28.07 8.80 9.38
C TRP A 179 28.75 8.73 8.02
N GLN A 180 29.96 8.18 8.01
CA GLN A 180 30.64 7.77 6.80
C GLN A 180 30.43 6.26 6.63
N THR A 181 30.40 5.77 5.40
CA THR A 181 30.24 4.35 5.07
C THR A 181 31.30 3.44 5.71
N SER A 182 32.36 4.03 6.28
CA SER A 182 33.45 3.36 7.00
C SER A 182 33.38 3.48 8.53
N SER A 183 32.31 4.06 9.08
CA SER A 183 32.20 4.28 10.52
C SER A 183 31.82 2.99 11.26
N ASP A 184 32.35 2.83 12.48
CA ASP A 184 32.09 1.67 13.31
C ASP A 184 30.67 1.77 13.91
N LEU A 185 29.77 0.88 13.47
CA LEU A 185 28.40 0.81 13.98
C LEU A 185 28.34 0.63 15.50
N TYR A 186 29.32 -0.10 16.05
CA TYR A 186 29.31 -0.43 17.46
C TYR A 186 29.97 0.62 18.34
N GLY A 187 30.64 1.63 17.77
CA GLY A 187 31.39 2.64 18.51
C GLY A 187 30.54 3.53 19.44
N PRO A 188 31.14 4.17 20.47
CA PRO A 188 30.44 5.05 21.41
C PRO A 188 29.87 6.34 20.79
N THR A 189 30.18 6.64 19.53
CA THR A 189 29.59 7.74 18.75
C THR A 189 28.29 7.36 18.03
N ALA A 190 27.93 6.07 17.99
CA ALA A 190 26.66 5.62 17.42
C ALA A 190 25.46 6.04 18.27
N MET A 191 24.25 5.97 17.71
CA MET A 191 23.02 6.13 18.50
C MET A 191 22.73 4.83 19.26
N ILE A 192 22.91 4.88 20.58
CA ILE A 192 22.76 3.72 21.47
C ILE A 192 21.41 3.77 22.17
N PHE A 193 20.65 2.68 22.08
CA PHE A 193 19.33 2.55 22.69
C PHE A 193 19.22 1.27 23.53
N LEU A 194 18.54 1.37 24.68
CA LEU A 194 17.88 0.22 25.28
C LEU A 194 16.45 0.17 24.78
N ALA A 195 16.14 -0.86 24.01
CA ALA A 195 14.78 -1.17 23.64
C ALA A 195 14.09 -1.96 24.74
N PHE A 196 12.85 -1.58 25.03
CA PHE A 196 11.97 -2.27 25.97
C PHE A 196 10.74 -2.77 25.26
N ALA A 197 10.25 -3.94 25.65
CA ALA A 197 8.89 -4.38 25.39
C ALA A 197 8.32 -5.03 26.64
N SER A 198 7.15 -4.58 27.09
CA SER A 198 6.54 -5.06 28.33
C SER A 198 5.06 -5.33 28.18
N ASN A 199 4.61 -6.43 28.79
CA ASN A 199 3.18 -6.73 28.99
C ASN A 199 2.73 -6.48 30.44
N ALA A 200 3.58 -5.88 31.28
CA ALA A 200 3.25 -5.61 32.68
C ALA A 200 2.14 -4.55 32.78
N ASP A 201 1.10 -4.84 33.55
CA ASP A 201 0.00 -3.92 33.85
C ASP A 201 0.40 -2.85 34.88
N VAL A 202 0.01 -1.61 34.60
CA VAL A 202 0.38 -0.43 35.39
C VAL A 202 -0.24 -0.39 36.78
N TYR A 203 -1.44 -0.96 36.95
CA TYR A 203 -2.13 -1.03 38.24
C TYR A 203 -1.55 -2.14 39.13
N TYR A 204 -0.86 -3.10 38.53
CA TYR A 204 -0.13 -4.14 39.25
C TYR A 204 1.22 -3.67 39.78
N TYR A 205 1.78 -2.55 39.27
CA TYR A 205 3.00 -1.96 39.85
C TYR A 205 2.82 -1.57 41.32
N ASP A 206 1.64 -1.05 41.69
CA ASP A 206 1.37 -0.52 43.04
C ASP A 206 1.21 -1.61 44.11
N THR A 207 0.90 -2.84 43.70
CA THR A 207 0.56 -3.92 44.65
C THR A 207 1.57 -5.07 44.69
N ASN A 208 2.25 -5.36 43.57
CA ASN A 208 3.02 -6.59 43.42
C ASN A 208 4.47 -6.42 42.97
N ILE A 209 4.87 -5.22 42.50
CA ILE A 209 6.27 -4.96 42.17
C ILE A 209 6.89 -4.22 43.34
N THR A 210 7.75 -4.91 44.06
CA THR A 210 8.65 -4.32 45.04
C THR A 210 9.92 -3.88 44.33
N ASP A 211 10.45 -2.72 44.69
CA ASP A 211 11.79 -2.31 44.30
C ASP A 211 12.77 -3.46 44.57
N GLY A 212 13.63 -3.75 43.60
CA GLY A 212 14.53 -4.88 43.74
C GLY A 212 15.31 -5.23 42.47
N PRO A 213 16.27 -6.15 42.61
CA PRO A 213 17.05 -6.65 41.48
C PRO A 213 16.14 -7.41 40.51
N LEU A 214 16.53 -7.40 39.24
CA LEU A 214 15.90 -8.24 38.23
C LEU A 214 16.07 -9.74 38.58
N ARG A 215 15.05 -10.55 38.25
CA ARG A 215 15.10 -12.01 38.38
C ARG A 215 16.03 -12.64 37.35
N GLU A 216 16.22 -13.96 37.42
CA GLU A 216 16.99 -14.68 36.41
C GLU A 216 16.41 -14.46 35.00
N PRO A 217 17.24 -14.00 34.04
CA PRO A 217 16.78 -13.73 32.68
C PRO A 217 16.61 -15.00 31.84
N ALA A 218 15.71 -14.92 30.86
CA ALA A 218 15.60 -15.86 29.74
C ALA A 218 15.99 -15.16 28.42
N ALA A 219 16.89 -15.77 27.64
CA ALA A 219 17.29 -15.23 26.34
C ALA A 219 16.35 -15.71 25.22
N HIS A 220 15.99 -14.82 24.29
CA HIS A 220 15.21 -15.16 23.10
C HIS A 220 15.46 -14.19 21.95
N GLY A 221 16.01 -14.67 20.83
CA GLY A 221 16.39 -13.80 19.70
C GLY A 221 17.41 -12.76 20.16
N GLU A 222 17.16 -11.48 19.88
CA GLU A 222 17.95 -10.34 20.38
C GLU A 222 17.56 -9.85 21.78
N TRP A 223 16.51 -10.45 22.37
CA TRP A 223 15.98 -10.03 23.65
C TRP A 223 16.55 -10.83 24.82
N ILE A 224 16.70 -10.13 25.95
CA ILE A 224 16.76 -10.72 27.27
C ILE A 224 15.45 -10.40 28.00
N SER A 225 14.78 -11.44 28.52
CA SER A 225 13.46 -11.34 29.13
C SER A 225 13.54 -11.57 30.64
N TYR A 226 12.99 -10.64 31.41
CA TYR A 226 12.92 -10.71 32.86
C TYR A 226 11.48 -10.86 33.30
N GLU A 227 11.19 -11.89 34.10
CA GLU A 227 9.89 -12.00 34.75
C GLU A 227 9.79 -10.96 35.88
N MET A 228 8.86 -10.02 35.74
CA MET A 228 8.62 -8.96 36.72
C MET A 228 7.74 -9.46 37.87
N TYR A 229 6.67 -10.18 37.52
CA TYR A 229 5.80 -10.94 38.40
C TYR A 229 5.12 -12.04 37.59
N SER A 230 4.38 -12.94 38.26
CA SER A 230 3.77 -14.11 37.63
C SER A 230 3.02 -13.78 36.33
N GLY A 231 3.62 -14.15 35.18
CA GLY A 231 3.04 -13.96 33.85
C GLY A 231 3.27 -12.60 33.18
N ALA A 232 4.04 -11.70 33.81
CA ALA A 232 4.44 -10.43 33.23
C ALA A 232 5.95 -10.35 33.03
N PHE A 233 6.36 -9.91 31.85
CA PHE A 233 7.72 -9.95 31.36
C PHE A 233 8.15 -8.57 30.84
N LEU A 234 9.40 -8.24 31.12
CA LEU A 234 10.12 -7.10 30.55
C LEU A 234 11.21 -7.64 29.63
N ASN A 235 11.07 -7.40 28.34
CA ASN A 235 12.09 -7.70 27.36
C ASN A 235 12.98 -6.48 27.17
N VAL A 236 14.29 -6.69 27.16
CA VAL A 236 15.32 -5.67 26.97
C VAL A 236 16.24 -6.08 25.82
N SER A 237 16.61 -5.13 24.96
CA SER A 237 17.61 -5.32 23.90
C SER A 237 18.48 -4.07 23.82
N LEU A 238 19.79 -4.24 23.62
CA LEU A 238 20.71 -3.13 23.35
C LEU A 238 20.89 -2.98 21.85
N CYS A 239 20.69 -1.76 21.35
CA CYS A 239 20.71 -1.48 19.93
C CYS A 239 21.67 -0.33 19.63
N PHE A 240 22.41 -0.51 18.56
CA PHE A 240 23.25 0.50 17.93
C PHE A 240 22.63 0.86 16.59
N SER A 241 22.66 2.13 16.26
CA SER A 241 22.10 2.59 15.00
C SER A 241 22.82 3.82 14.47
N GLN A 242 22.80 3.93 13.16
CA GLN A 242 23.38 5.04 12.42
C GLN A 242 22.38 5.49 11.35
N LEU A 243 22.37 6.80 11.13
CA LEU A 243 21.52 7.45 10.14
C LEU A 243 22.34 8.53 9.43
N ASN A 244 22.33 8.49 8.11
CA ASN A 244 22.85 9.55 7.27
C ASN A 244 21.84 9.91 6.19
N THR A 245 21.75 11.19 5.84
CA THR A 245 21.05 11.63 4.64
C THR A 245 22.01 12.41 3.77
N THR A 246 22.10 12.04 2.50
CA THR A 246 22.98 12.70 1.53
C THR A 246 22.23 13.08 0.27
N ILE A 247 22.70 14.11 -0.42
CA ILE A 247 22.22 14.41 -1.77
C ILE A 247 22.99 13.53 -2.76
N SER A 248 22.28 12.68 -3.50
CA SER A 248 22.90 11.68 -4.36
C SER A 248 22.20 11.60 -5.71
N GLN A 249 22.98 11.27 -6.74
CA GLN A 249 22.41 10.95 -8.04
C GLN A 249 21.97 9.49 -8.04
N VAL A 250 20.70 9.27 -8.31
CA VAL A 250 20.10 7.93 -8.28
C VAL A 250 19.44 7.61 -9.60
N GLN A 251 19.41 6.33 -9.92
CA GLN A 251 18.59 5.76 -10.97
C GLN A 251 17.68 4.72 -10.35
N MET A 252 16.38 4.88 -10.54
CA MET A 252 15.38 3.97 -10.01
C MET A 252 14.24 3.72 -10.99
N ASP A 253 13.72 2.50 -11.00
CA ASP A 253 12.61 2.10 -11.83
C ASP A 253 11.68 1.12 -11.12
N THR A 254 10.50 0.93 -11.69
CA THR A 254 9.54 -0.07 -11.20
C THR A 254 8.61 -0.55 -12.30
N ARG A 255 8.29 -1.84 -12.22
CA ARG A 255 7.22 -2.48 -13.01
C ARG A 255 5.95 -2.69 -12.18
N ALA A 256 6.02 -2.50 -10.86
CA ALA A 256 4.93 -2.74 -9.95
C ALA A 256 3.92 -1.57 -9.98
N THR A 257 2.65 -1.85 -9.71
CA THR A 257 1.67 -0.79 -9.53
C THR A 257 1.93 -0.06 -8.21
N LEU A 258 2.28 1.21 -8.31
CA LEU A 258 2.59 2.05 -7.16
C LEU A 258 1.32 2.50 -6.43
N SER A 259 1.30 2.39 -5.10
CA SER A 259 0.18 2.83 -4.27
C SER A 259 0.69 3.26 -2.90
N GLU A 260 0.43 4.52 -2.53
CA GLU A 260 0.73 5.02 -1.20
C GLU A 260 -0.29 4.49 -0.17
N PRO A 261 0.17 3.86 0.93
CA PRO A 261 -0.72 3.43 1.98
C PRO A 261 -1.25 4.62 2.79
N GLU A 262 -2.53 4.56 3.16
CA GLU A 262 -3.18 5.57 3.99
C GLU A 262 -3.21 5.11 5.45
N PHE A 263 -2.91 6.02 6.37
CA PHE A 263 -3.11 5.77 7.80
C PHE A 263 -4.60 5.91 8.13
N LEU A 264 -5.27 4.78 8.35
CA LEU A 264 -6.65 4.74 8.80
C LEU A 264 -6.68 4.49 10.32
N TRP A 265 -7.00 5.54 11.08
CA TRP A 265 -7.30 5.41 12.51
C TRP A 265 -8.62 4.67 12.68
N SER A 266 -8.61 3.55 13.38
CA SER A 266 -9.82 2.83 13.77
C SER A 266 -10.22 3.22 15.19
N PRO A 267 -11.33 3.97 15.38
CA PRO A 267 -11.75 4.41 16.70
C PRO A 267 -12.17 3.26 17.61
N ASP A 268 -12.60 2.12 17.05
CA ASP A 268 -13.14 0.98 17.82
C ASP A 268 -12.05 0.19 18.56
N ILE A 269 -10.85 0.11 17.98
CA ILE A 269 -9.71 -0.64 18.54
C ILE A 269 -8.61 0.28 19.07
N HIS A 270 -8.77 1.60 18.95
CA HIS A 270 -7.76 2.61 19.31
C HIS A 270 -6.38 2.36 18.68
N THR A 271 -6.34 1.75 17.50
CA THR A 271 -5.10 1.48 16.75
C THR A 271 -5.19 1.98 15.32
N VAL A 272 -4.02 2.13 14.70
CA VAL A 272 -3.88 2.50 13.29
C VAL A 272 -3.62 1.22 12.48
N SER A 273 -4.31 1.04 11.36
CA SER A 273 -3.98 -0.04 10.44
C SER A 273 -2.65 0.27 9.73
N VAL A 274 -1.59 -0.44 10.11
CA VAL A 274 -0.22 -0.22 9.60
C VAL A 274 0.34 -1.40 8.80
N GLY A 275 -0.46 -2.46 8.53
CA GLY A 275 0.05 -3.66 7.86
C GLY A 275 0.62 -3.40 6.46
N ARG A 276 -0.08 -2.59 5.64
CA ARG A 276 0.44 -2.19 4.32
C ARG A 276 1.70 -1.33 4.39
N LEU A 277 1.86 -0.57 5.48
CA LEU A 277 3.06 0.24 5.72
C LEU A 277 4.24 -0.62 6.13
N GLN A 278 3.99 -1.57 7.04
CA GLN A 278 4.98 -2.58 7.44
C GLN A 278 5.48 -3.35 6.21
N ASP A 279 4.58 -3.78 5.33
CA ASP A 279 4.92 -4.41 4.06
C ASP A 279 5.77 -3.48 3.19
N MET A 280 5.31 -2.24 2.95
CA MET A 280 6.03 -1.27 2.12
C MET A 280 7.45 -0.99 2.62
N MET A 281 7.66 -1.00 3.94
CA MET A 281 8.98 -0.79 4.58
C MET A 281 9.85 -2.05 4.61
N GLY A 282 9.34 -3.21 4.20
CA GLY A 282 10.08 -4.47 4.24
C GLY A 282 10.23 -5.03 5.65
N ALA A 283 9.36 -4.60 6.56
CA ALA A 283 9.39 -4.96 7.98
C ALA A 283 8.39 -6.08 8.33
N SER A 284 7.79 -6.71 7.32
CA SER A 284 6.97 -7.91 7.50
C SER A 284 7.82 -9.10 7.93
N GLU A 285 7.17 -10.09 8.55
CA GLU A 285 7.82 -11.37 8.92
C GLU A 285 8.36 -12.06 7.67
N ASP A 286 7.50 -12.23 6.66
CA ASP A 286 7.90 -12.66 5.33
C ASP A 286 8.54 -11.50 4.57
N ARG A 287 9.81 -11.63 4.19
CA ARG A 287 10.49 -10.63 3.38
C ARG A 287 9.93 -10.62 1.96
N LYS A 288 9.15 -9.58 1.65
CA LYS A 288 8.60 -9.34 0.30
C LYS A 288 9.65 -8.71 -0.61
N SER A 289 9.60 -9.06 -1.89
CA SER A 289 10.45 -8.41 -2.90
C SER A 289 10.11 -6.93 -3.04
N ILE A 290 11.04 -6.11 -3.54
CA ILE A 290 10.81 -4.68 -3.81
C ILE A 290 9.57 -4.47 -4.70
N GLN A 291 9.33 -5.37 -5.66
CA GLN A 291 8.17 -5.30 -6.56
C GLN A 291 6.86 -5.61 -5.81
N ASP A 292 6.86 -6.64 -4.96
CA ASP A 292 5.67 -7.00 -4.15
C ASP A 292 5.34 -5.94 -3.10
N ARG A 293 6.35 -5.19 -2.65
CA ARG A 293 6.20 -4.04 -1.75
C ARG A 293 5.63 -2.80 -2.44
N GLY A 294 5.59 -2.79 -3.78
CA GLY A 294 5.03 -1.68 -4.57
C GLY A 294 5.84 -0.39 -4.45
N ILE A 295 7.18 -0.49 -4.34
CA ILE A 295 8.13 0.63 -4.29
C ILE A 295 9.04 0.63 -5.53
N LEU A 296 9.95 1.60 -5.63
CA LEU A 296 10.95 1.66 -6.70
C LEU A 296 12.20 0.87 -6.31
N SER A 297 12.80 0.20 -7.29
CA SER A 297 14.12 -0.42 -7.14
C SER A 297 15.17 0.61 -7.52
N ILE A 298 16.20 0.77 -6.71
CA ILE A 298 17.37 1.58 -7.07
C ILE A 298 18.39 0.68 -7.76
N ASP A 299 18.84 1.09 -8.94
CA ASP A 299 19.91 0.37 -9.67
C ASP A 299 21.30 0.77 -9.15
N ASN A 300 21.47 2.07 -8.88
CA ASN A 300 22.74 2.66 -8.51
C ASN A 300 22.52 3.97 -7.73
N ILE A 301 23.32 4.15 -6.68
CA ILE A 301 23.46 5.40 -5.94
C ILE A 301 24.90 5.90 -6.14
N GLN A 302 25.04 7.05 -6.78
CA GLN A 302 26.33 7.72 -6.89
C GLN A 302 26.50 8.65 -5.69
N HIS A 303 27.41 8.25 -4.79
CA HIS A 303 27.83 8.99 -3.60
C HIS A 303 28.39 10.38 -3.95
N PRO A 304 28.35 11.33 -3.00
CA PRO A 304 27.72 12.62 -3.23
C PRO A 304 28.50 13.53 -4.18
N ILE A 305 27.76 14.43 -4.83
CA ILE A 305 28.30 15.52 -5.66
C ILE A 305 29.19 16.46 -4.82
N VAL A 306 28.98 16.48 -3.49
CA VAL A 306 29.78 17.22 -2.50
C VAL A 306 30.13 16.28 -1.35
N PRO A 307 31.42 16.05 -1.01
CA PRO A 307 31.76 15.24 0.16
C PRO A 307 31.23 15.92 1.42
N PRO A 308 30.73 15.16 2.42
CA PRO A 308 30.38 15.72 3.72
C PRO A 308 31.65 16.32 4.32
N SER A 309 31.76 17.65 4.30
CA SER A 309 32.90 18.30 4.92
C SER A 309 32.79 18.09 6.42
N SER A 310 33.76 17.43 7.04
CA SER A 310 33.91 17.28 8.49
C SER A 310 34.06 18.60 9.27
N ALA A 311 33.79 19.73 8.63
CA ALA A 311 33.90 21.08 9.16
C ALA A 311 32.67 21.89 8.72
N PHE A 312 31.47 21.49 9.14
CA PHE A 312 30.27 22.29 8.97
C PHE A 312 30.29 23.43 9.99
N SER A 313 30.85 24.56 9.57
CA SER A 313 30.63 25.85 10.22
C SER A 313 29.13 26.16 10.13
N SER A 314 28.46 26.38 11.28
CA SER A 314 27.10 26.93 11.39
C SER A 314 26.92 28.30 10.72
N HIS A 315 27.99 28.84 10.14
CA HIS A 315 28.04 30.04 9.32
C HIS A 315 28.43 29.69 7.89
N VAL A 316 27.56 29.00 7.16
CA VAL A 316 27.71 28.93 5.71
C VAL A 316 27.12 30.22 5.13
N ASN A 317 27.98 31.11 4.61
CA ASN A 317 27.52 32.28 3.87
C ASN A 317 26.93 31.78 2.53
N ALA A 318 25.60 31.87 2.39
CA ALA A 318 24.81 31.49 1.21
C ALA A 318 25.15 32.33 -0.04
N SER A 319 26.39 32.24 -0.52
CA SER A 319 26.91 32.99 -1.66
C SER A 319 27.15 32.10 -2.88
N SER A 320 27.01 30.78 -2.75
CA SER A 320 27.17 29.82 -3.85
C SER A 320 26.14 28.68 -3.77
N THR A 321 25.77 28.10 -4.92
CA THR A 321 24.86 26.93 -4.99
C THR A 321 25.38 25.72 -4.20
N LYS A 322 26.71 25.59 -4.05
CA LYS A 322 27.33 24.53 -3.24
C LYS A 322 27.01 24.71 -1.75
N ASP A 323 26.97 25.94 -1.28
CA ASP A 323 26.66 26.28 0.10
C ASP A 323 25.20 25.97 0.44
N ASP A 324 24.27 26.28 -0.48
CA ASP A 324 22.84 26.00 -0.32
C ASP A 324 22.53 24.49 -0.32
N ILE A 325 23.23 23.72 -1.16
CA ILE A 325 23.16 22.24 -1.19
C ILE A 325 23.66 21.67 0.14
N SER A 326 24.80 22.17 0.63
CA SER A 326 25.42 21.71 1.88
C SER A 326 24.54 22.04 3.09
N PHE A 327 23.88 23.22 3.10
CA PHE A 327 22.91 23.58 4.13
C PHE A 327 21.65 22.71 4.08
N SER A 328 21.15 22.40 2.89
CA SER A 328 19.97 21.53 2.71
C SER A 328 20.25 20.10 3.16
N GLU A 329 21.42 19.57 2.83
CA GLU A 329 21.90 18.27 3.28
C GLU A 329 22.05 18.24 4.81
N TRP A 330 22.67 19.28 5.39
CA TRP A 330 22.77 19.43 6.84
C TRP A 330 21.39 19.50 7.49
N ALA A 331 20.47 20.33 7.00
CA ALA A 331 19.14 20.48 7.60
C ALA A 331 18.34 19.17 7.57
N LEU A 332 18.49 18.37 6.50
CA LEU A 332 17.81 17.09 6.35
C LEU A 332 18.44 15.94 7.09
N TRP A 333 19.75 16.00 7.36
CA TRP A 333 20.38 15.11 8.30
C TRP A 333 19.96 15.50 9.71
N HIS A 334 20.17 16.79 10.05
CA HIS A 334 19.96 17.37 11.36
C HIS A 334 18.51 17.30 11.82
N GLY A 335 17.52 17.40 10.93
CA GLY A 335 16.11 17.35 11.31
C GLY A 335 15.68 16.01 11.93
N PRO A 336 15.81 14.89 11.22
CA PRO A 336 15.52 13.55 11.73
C PRO A 336 16.40 13.17 12.91
N SER A 337 17.71 13.46 12.88
CA SER A 337 18.57 13.20 14.04
C SER A 337 18.20 14.08 15.22
N SER A 338 17.98 15.40 15.05
CA SER A 338 17.47 16.25 16.13
C SER A 338 16.12 15.80 16.65
N ALA A 339 15.22 15.29 15.82
CA ALA A 339 13.95 14.73 16.30
C ALA A 339 14.20 13.49 17.19
N ILE A 340 15.14 12.62 16.82
CA ILE A 340 15.52 11.46 17.64
C ILE A 340 16.28 11.90 18.92
N TRP A 341 17.12 12.93 18.82
CA TRP A 341 18.03 13.40 19.87
C TRP A 341 17.39 14.38 20.86
N ALA A 342 16.63 15.36 20.37
CA ALA A 342 15.96 16.38 21.17
C ALA A 342 14.70 15.86 21.86
N TRP A 343 14.07 14.79 21.35
CA TRP A 343 12.90 14.17 21.98
C TRP A 343 13.25 13.08 22.98
N ALA A 344 14.50 12.90 23.39
CA ALA A 344 14.83 12.06 24.54
C ALA A 344 16.08 12.63 25.16
N ASN A 345 15.99 13.23 26.34
CA ASN A 345 17.18 13.55 27.10
C ASN A 345 17.94 12.26 27.45
N ASN A 346 19.18 12.37 27.91
CA ASN A 346 19.92 11.21 28.38
C ASN A 346 19.08 10.43 29.42
N ASN A 347 18.97 9.10 29.25
CA ASN A 347 18.16 8.21 30.08
C ASN A 347 16.64 8.44 30.00
N GLU A 348 16.15 9.19 29.01
CA GLU A 348 14.71 9.34 28.81
C GLU A 348 14.19 8.35 27.76
N SER A 349 13.01 7.79 28.03
CA SER A 349 12.36 6.85 27.12
C SER A 349 11.43 7.55 26.14
N LEU A 350 11.54 7.17 24.88
CA LEU A 350 10.62 7.48 23.80
C LEU A 350 9.47 6.47 23.79
N VAL A 351 8.25 7.00 23.84
CA VAL A 351 7.01 6.22 23.84
C VAL A 351 6.68 5.78 22.41
N LEU A 352 6.78 4.48 22.14
CA LEU A 352 6.53 3.88 20.82
C LEU A 352 5.37 2.90 20.83
N CYS A 353 4.44 3.08 21.76
CA CYS A 353 3.20 2.33 21.88
C CYS A 353 1.99 3.25 21.70
N THR A 354 0.84 2.70 21.31
CA THR A 354 -0.41 3.49 21.16
C THR A 354 -1.28 3.52 22.41
N THR A 355 -1.19 2.47 23.24
CA THR A 355 -2.10 2.17 24.36
C THR A 355 -1.37 1.86 25.66
N CYS A 356 -0.03 1.95 25.67
CA CYS A 356 0.75 1.74 26.88
C CYS A 356 0.94 3.06 27.65
N GLN A 357 1.36 2.93 28.89
CA GLN A 357 1.63 3.99 29.82
C GLN A 357 3.10 3.94 30.22
N ILE A 358 3.74 5.09 30.10
CA ILE A 358 5.15 5.29 30.39
C ILE A 358 5.36 6.80 30.54
N ARG A 359 6.28 7.19 31.42
CA ARG A 359 6.74 8.57 31.50
C ARG A 359 7.85 8.79 30.48
N GLY A 360 7.64 9.68 29.52
CA GLY A 360 8.64 9.96 28.50
C GLY A 360 8.07 10.79 27.35
N PHE A 361 8.86 10.95 26.30
CA PHE A 361 8.43 11.71 25.14
C PHE A 361 7.56 10.90 24.19
N SER A 362 6.45 11.48 23.80
CA SER A 362 5.51 10.81 22.89
C SER A 362 5.97 10.94 21.44
N SER A 363 6.05 9.81 20.73
CA SER A 363 6.18 9.82 19.27
C SER A 363 4.83 10.08 18.58
N SER A 364 4.89 10.35 17.28
CA SER A 364 3.74 10.32 16.38
C SER A 364 2.98 8.99 16.50
N LYS A 365 1.64 9.03 16.59
CA LYS A 365 0.81 7.82 16.81
C LYS A 365 0.97 6.76 15.72
N ASP A 366 1.18 7.20 14.50
CA ASP A 366 1.47 6.37 13.34
C ASP A 366 2.86 5.71 13.42
N GLY A 367 3.88 6.43 13.91
CA GLY A 367 5.20 5.87 14.19
C GLY A 367 5.16 4.83 15.31
N ALA A 368 4.50 5.16 16.42
CA ALA A 368 4.30 4.24 17.54
C ALA A 368 3.49 2.99 17.14
N ALA A 369 2.41 3.14 16.37
CA ALA A 369 1.63 2.01 15.88
C ALA A 369 2.46 1.08 14.99
N LEU A 370 3.26 1.64 14.07
CA LEU A 370 4.14 0.88 13.19
C LEU A 370 5.23 0.14 13.99
N PHE A 371 5.90 0.83 14.92
CA PHE A 371 6.93 0.24 15.76
C PHE A 371 6.39 -0.91 16.62
N SER A 372 5.29 -0.66 17.34
CA SER A 372 4.61 -1.68 18.14
C SER A 372 4.16 -2.88 17.32
N ARG A 373 3.65 -2.65 16.10
CA ARG A 373 3.29 -3.74 15.19
C ARG A 373 4.50 -4.58 14.78
N ILE A 374 5.63 -3.95 14.45
CA ILE A 374 6.83 -4.67 14.02
C ILE A 374 7.41 -5.49 15.18
N VAL A 375 7.51 -4.90 16.38
CA VAL A 375 7.98 -5.61 17.58
C VAL A 375 7.07 -6.77 17.92
N SER A 376 5.74 -6.57 17.93
CA SER A 376 4.79 -7.65 18.26
C SER A 376 4.76 -8.78 17.22
N SER A 377 4.79 -8.45 15.93
CA SER A 377 4.67 -9.45 14.86
C SER A 377 5.98 -10.17 14.55
N SER A 378 7.09 -9.45 14.50
CA SER A 378 8.37 -10.01 14.06
C SER A 378 9.35 -10.30 15.20
N GLN A 379 9.08 -9.80 16.40
CA GLN A 379 9.99 -9.87 17.56
C GLN A 379 11.39 -9.28 17.26
N ARG A 380 11.51 -8.42 16.24
CA ARG A 380 12.74 -7.75 15.82
C ARG A 380 12.63 -6.24 15.98
N VAL A 381 13.25 -5.70 17.02
CA VAL A 381 13.41 -4.28 17.28
C VAL A 381 14.46 -3.62 16.40
N SER A 382 15.47 -4.34 15.91
CA SER A 382 16.42 -3.80 14.91
C SER A 382 15.69 -3.26 13.67
N VAL A 383 14.80 -4.08 13.10
CA VAL A 383 13.91 -3.71 11.98
C VAL A 383 12.95 -2.58 12.37
N ALA A 384 12.44 -2.60 13.60
CA ALA A 384 11.51 -1.57 14.08
C ALA A 384 12.19 -0.20 14.18
N ILE A 385 13.43 -0.14 14.69
CA ILE A 385 14.25 1.08 14.77
C ILE A 385 14.59 1.58 13.38
N ASP A 386 15.09 0.73 12.48
CA ASP A 386 15.40 1.11 11.09
C ASP A 386 14.16 1.72 10.40
N THR A 387 13.03 1.03 10.51
CA THR A 387 11.76 1.47 9.90
C THR A 387 11.29 2.80 10.50
N TYR A 388 11.43 2.97 11.81
CA TYR A 388 11.05 4.21 12.50
C TYR A 388 11.94 5.38 12.10
N MET A 389 13.26 5.18 12.03
CA MET A 389 14.21 6.17 11.57
C MET A 389 13.94 6.59 10.12
N ALA A 390 13.70 5.63 9.23
CA ALA A 390 13.38 5.91 7.84
C ALA A 390 12.05 6.67 7.68
N LYS A 391 11.04 6.33 8.49
CA LYS A 391 9.78 7.08 8.55
C LYS A 391 9.99 8.51 9.03
N LEU A 392 10.79 8.73 10.07
CA LEU A 392 11.10 10.07 10.56
C LEU A 392 11.83 10.89 9.50
N ALA A 393 12.85 10.31 8.86
CA ALA A 393 13.59 10.94 7.78
C ALA A 393 12.69 11.33 6.61
N GLN A 394 11.81 10.42 6.20
CA GLN A 394 10.86 10.70 5.13
C GLN A 394 9.89 11.83 5.51
N ASN A 395 9.31 11.79 6.71
CA ASN A 395 8.41 12.85 7.18
C ASN A 395 9.10 14.21 7.15
N PHE A 396 10.34 14.29 7.63
CA PHE A 396 11.10 15.52 7.62
C PHE A 396 11.42 16.01 6.20
N PHE A 397 11.82 15.10 5.31
CA PHE A 397 12.05 15.41 3.90
C PHE A 397 10.84 16.08 3.24
N TYR A 398 9.64 15.53 3.40
CA TYR A 398 8.44 16.11 2.77
C TYR A 398 7.94 17.39 3.43
N ILE A 399 8.26 17.63 4.71
CA ILE A 399 8.03 18.91 5.37
C ILE A 399 8.95 19.99 4.77
N MET A 400 10.21 19.63 4.50
CA MET A 400 11.23 20.54 3.97
C MET A 400 11.17 20.71 2.45
N LEU A 401 10.54 19.79 1.71
CA LEU A 401 10.47 19.80 0.25
C LEU A 401 10.10 21.17 -0.37
N PRO A 402 9.14 21.96 0.17
CA PRO A 402 8.81 23.28 -0.39
C PRO A 402 9.90 24.34 -0.21
N LEU A 403 10.90 24.09 0.63
CA LEU A 403 12.02 25.00 0.89
C LEU A 403 13.20 24.77 -0.05
N PHE A 404 13.22 23.67 -0.81
CA PHE A 404 14.27 23.41 -1.79
C PHE A 404 14.00 24.20 -3.07
N ASP A 405 14.89 25.15 -3.36
CA ASP A 405 14.81 26.05 -4.51
C ASP A 405 15.94 25.85 -5.54
N VAL A 406 16.84 24.91 -5.28
CA VAL A 406 17.94 24.56 -6.20
C VAL A 406 17.40 23.72 -7.36
N PRO A 407 17.49 24.21 -8.62
CA PRO A 407 17.05 23.45 -9.78
C PRO A 407 18.02 22.30 -10.07
N GLY A 408 17.48 21.15 -10.49
CA GLY A 408 18.27 20.00 -10.93
C GLY A 408 17.66 19.34 -12.18
N ASP A 409 18.52 18.86 -13.07
CA ASP A 409 18.09 18.12 -14.26
C ASP A 409 17.67 16.70 -13.87
N ILE A 410 16.45 16.32 -14.24
CA ILE A 410 15.87 15.00 -13.95
C ILE A 410 15.29 14.38 -15.23
N GLU A 411 15.50 13.07 -15.38
CA GLU A 411 14.84 12.24 -16.37
C GLU A 411 13.75 11.44 -15.67
N VAL A 412 12.50 11.59 -16.08
CA VAL A 412 11.34 10.92 -15.47
C VAL A 412 10.45 10.28 -16.50
N VAL A 413 9.90 9.12 -16.15
CA VAL A 413 8.90 8.41 -16.96
C VAL A 413 7.66 8.22 -16.10
N PHE A 414 6.53 8.77 -16.54
CA PHE A 414 5.24 8.61 -15.88
C PHE A 414 4.32 7.69 -16.68
N SER A 415 3.42 7.01 -15.97
CA SER A 415 2.31 6.29 -16.56
C SER A 415 1.33 7.29 -17.18
N PRO A 416 0.98 7.16 -18.46
CA PRO A 416 -0.05 8.00 -19.06
C PRO A 416 -1.41 7.70 -18.41
N GLU A 417 -2.18 8.75 -18.12
CA GLU A 417 -3.57 8.59 -17.70
C GLU A 417 -4.44 8.36 -18.94
N VAL A 418 -4.62 7.10 -19.30
CA VAL A 418 -5.38 6.71 -20.49
C VAL A 418 -6.86 6.65 -20.12
N ARG A 419 -7.59 7.75 -20.37
CA ARG A 419 -9.06 7.81 -20.18
C ARG A 419 -9.86 7.23 -21.36
N VAL A 420 -9.18 6.94 -22.47
CA VAL A 420 -9.77 6.41 -23.71
C VAL A 420 -8.92 5.24 -24.19
N PRO A 421 -9.52 4.11 -24.58
CA PRO A 421 -8.77 2.92 -24.99
C PRO A 421 -7.82 3.26 -26.14
N GLN A 422 -6.52 3.00 -25.95
CA GLN A 422 -5.49 3.20 -26.98
C GLN A 422 -5.52 2.10 -28.04
N GLN A 423 -5.95 0.90 -27.66
CA GLN A 423 -6.02 -0.26 -28.55
C GLN A 423 -7.47 -0.51 -28.94
N TRP A 424 -7.73 -0.45 -30.24
CA TRP A 424 -9.03 -0.72 -30.83
C TRP A 424 -9.22 -2.20 -31.16
N ASP A 425 -8.21 -3.04 -30.92
CA ASP A 425 -8.19 -4.45 -31.29
C ASP A 425 -9.37 -5.23 -30.70
N GLY A 426 -9.71 -4.97 -29.44
CA GLY A 426 -10.88 -5.56 -28.79
C GLY A 426 -12.20 -5.10 -29.42
N LEU A 427 -12.33 -3.82 -29.77
CA LEU A 427 -13.53 -3.31 -30.42
C LEU A 427 -13.64 -3.84 -31.86
N ILE A 428 -12.53 -3.91 -32.59
CA ILE A 428 -12.47 -4.47 -33.95
C ILE A 428 -12.89 -5.94 -33.91
N ALA A 429 -12.38 -6.73 -32.97
CA ALA A 429 -12.77 -8.13 -32.82
C ALA A 429 -14.28 -8.28 -32.60
N VAL A 430 -14.87 -7.48 -31.71
CA VAL A 430 -16.32 -7.48 -31.46
C VAL A 430 -17.11 -7.05 -32.70
N LEU A 431 -16.69 -5.98 -33.38
CA LEU A 431 -17.35 -5.50 -34.59
C LEU A 431 -17.30 -6.54 -35.72
N VAL A 432 -16.19 -7.27 -35.88
CA VAL A 432 -16.08 -8.34 -36.88
C VAL A 432 -17.05 -9.47 -36.58
N VAL A 433 -17.12 -9.93 -35.32
CA VAL A 433 -18.04 -11.01 -34.91
C VAL A 433 -19.50 -10.60 -35.16
N VAL A 434 -19.88 -9.39 -34.72
CA VAL A 434 -21.23 -8.86 -34.95
C VAL A 434 -21.53 -8.71 -36.45
N SER A 435 -20.57 -8.24 -37.24
CA SER A 435 -20.76 -8.09 -38.69
C SER A 435 -20.98 -9.44 -39.37
N VAL A 436 -20.21 -10.47 -39.00
CA VAL A 436 -20.35 -11.83 -39.52
C VAL A 436 -21.72 -12.41 -39.16
N ASP A 437 -22.15 -12.26 -37.90
CA ASP A 437 -23.45 -12.75 -37.44
C ASP A 437 -24.61 -12.10 -38.20
N LEU A 438 -24.57 -10.77 -38.34
CA LEU A 438 -25.55 -10.04 -39.14
C LEU A 438 -25.55 -10.51 -40.60
N LEU A 439 -24.39 -10.75 -41.19
CA LEU A 439 -24.26 -11.24 -42.56
C LEU A 439 -24.87 -12.64 -42.70
N CYS A 440 -24.64 -13.53 -41.72
CA CYS A 440 -25.28 -14.84 -41.64
C CYS A 440 -26.81 -14.72 -41.53
N ILE A 441 -27.32 -13.84 -40.66
CA ILE A 441 -28.76 -13.60 -40.51
C ILE A 441 -29.36 -13.07 -41.82
N TRP A 442 -28.69 -12.13 -42.50
CA TRP A 442 -29.12 -11.60 -43.79
C TRP A 442 -29.14 -12.68 -44.88
N ILE A 443 -28.14 -13.55 -44.92
CA ILE A 443 -28.10 -14.69 -45.86
C ILE A 443 -29.26 -15.65 -45.58
N ILE A 444 -29.47 -16.04 -44.32
CA ILE A 444 -30.56 -16.94 -43.93
C ILE A 444 -31.91 -16.32 -44.26
N THR A 445 -32.10 -15.03 -43.96
CA THR A 445 -33.34 -14.30 -44.27
C THR A 445 -33.56 -14.19 -45.77
N GLY A 446 -32.52 -13.88 -46.55
CA GLY A 446 -32.58 -13.82 -48.01
C GLY A 446 -32.90 -15.17 -48.63
N LEU A 447 -32.26 -16.24 -48.15
CA LEU A 447 -32.57 -17.63 -48.55
C LEU A 447 -34.01 -18.00 -48.17
N PHE A 448 -34.47 -17.61 -46.98
CA PHE A 448 -35.83 -17.86 -46.55
C PHE A 448 -36.83 -17.14 -47.48
N VAL A 449 -36.68 -15.83 -47.71
CA VAL A 449 -37.58 -15.05 -48.58
C VAL A 449 -37.56 -15.56 -50.03
N ALA A 450 -36.39 -15.93 -50.57
CA ALA A 450 -36.28 -16.47 -51.93
C ALA A 450 -36.96 -17.84 -52.05
N ASN A 451 -36.84 -18.68 -51.02
CA ASN A 451 -37.41 -20.03 -50.99
C ASN A 451 -38.82 -20.10 -50.38
N VAL A 452 -39.39 -18.98 -49.90
CA VAL A 452 -40.79 -18.87 -49.48
C VAL A 452 -41.76 -19.13 -50.64
N ARG A 453 -41.29 -19.08 -51.89
CA ARG A 453 -42.03 -19.62 -53.04
C ARG A 453 -42.36 -21.12 -52.93
N TYR A 454 -41.69 -21.87 -52.04
CA TYR A 454 -41.97 -23.29 -51.76
C TYR A 454 -42.74 -23.51 -50.44
N THR A 455 -42.92 -22.47 -49.61
CA THR A 455 -43.75 -22.58 -48.42
C THR A 455 -45.21 -22.38 -48.81
N ARG A 456 -45.96 -23.49 -48.89
CA ARG A 456 -47.41 -23.62 -49.15
C ARG A 456 -48.33 -22.92 -48.12
N GLN A 457 -47.90 -21.82 -47.50
CA GLN A 457 -48.69 -21.11 -46.50
C GLN A 457 -49.59 -20.09 -47.22
N GLY A 458 -50.67 -20.62 -47.82
CA GLY A 458 -51.64 -19.85 -48.62
C GLY A 458 -52.28 -20.63 -49.77
N ASP A 459 -51.88 -21.90 -49.97
CA ASP A 459 -52.29 -22.70 -51.13
C ASP A 459 -53.78 -23.08 -51.04
N VAL A 460 -54.61 -22.45 -51.88
CA VAL A 460 -56.09 -22.63 -51.95
C VAL A 460 -56.46 -24.06 -52.36
N TRP A 461 -55.49 -24.84 -52.85
CA TRP A 461 -55.62 -26.25 -53.22
C TRP A 461 -56.13 -27.16 -52.09
N HIS A 462 -55.91 -26.83 -50.82
CA HIS A 462 -56.55 -27.57 -49.72
C HIS A 462 -58.07 -27.43 -49.72
N ALA A 463 -58.62 -26.29 -50.16
CA ALA A 463 -60.05 -26.09 -50.31
C ALA A 463 -60.58 -26.68 -51.63
N VAL A 464 -59.82 -26.55 -52.72
CA VAL A 464 -60.21 -27.12 -54.04
C VAL A 464 -60.22 -28.65 -54.03
N SER A 465 -59.28 -29.29 -53.32
CA SER A 465 -59.24 -30.75 -53.18
C SER A 465 -60.44 -31.35 -52.45
N GLN A 466 -61.16 -30.54 -51.64
CA GLN A 466 -62.39 -30.96 -50.98
C GLN A 466 -63.63 -30.90 -51.88
N LEU A 467 -63.55 -30.24 -53.04
CA LEU A 467 -64.66 -30.03 -53.98
C LEU A 467 -64.59 -30.94 -55.23
N ILE A 468 -63.65 -31.89 -55.27
CA ILE A 468 -63.41 -32.78 -56.42
C ILE A 468 -64.57 -33.77 -56.59
N ALA A 469 -65.14 -33.81 -57.80
CA ALA A 469 -66.08 -34.83 -58.26
C ALA A 469 -65.43 -35.65 -59.39
N ALA A 470 -65.94 -36.85 -59.66
CA ALA A 470 -65.35 -37.76 -60.66
C ALA A 470 -65.22 -37.15 -62.07
N GLN A 471 -66.03 -36.14 -62.40
CA GLN A 471 -66.01 -35.45 -63.70
C GLN A 471 -65.02 -34.27 -63.76
N THR A 472 -64.54 -33.76 -62.63
CA THR A 472 -63.54 -32.67 -62.58
C THR A 472 -62.10 -33.18 -62.39
N GLN A 473 -61.92 -34.48 -62.15
CA GLN A 473 -60.63 -35.15 -61.95
C GLN A 473 -59.63 -34.88 -63.09
N SER A 474 -60.04 -34.99 -64.36
CA SER A 474 -59.13 -34.81 -65.50
C SER A 474 -58.69 -33.36 -65.71
N ALA A 475 -59.51 -32.39 -65.29
CA ALA A 475 -59.14 -30.98 -65.31
C ALA A 475 -58.17 -30.64 -64.16
N LEU A 476 -58.35 -31.28 -63.00
CA LEU A 476 -57.47 -31.13 -61.85
C LEU A 476 -56.11 -31.83 -62.01
N ASP A 477 -56.05 -33.01 -62.61
CA ASP A 477 -54.78 -33.74 -62.85
C ASP A 477 -53.86 -32.93 -63.77
N ASN A 478 -54.42 -32.17 -64.72
CA ASN A 478 -53.67 -31.23 -65.56
C ASN A 478 -53.27 -29.94 -64.82
N GLY A 479 -54.01 -29.54 -63.77
CA GLY A 479 -53.75 -28.32 -63.00
C GLY A 479 -52.75 -28.48 -61.84
N ASN A 480 -52.46 -29.71 -61.41
CA ASN A 480 -51.69 -30.01 -60.20
C ASN A 480 -50.20 -29.58 -60.26
N GLU A 481 -49.66 -29.33 -61.47
CA GLU A 481 -48.30 -28.80 -61.67
C GLU A 481 -48.29 -27.33 -62.16
N SER A 482 -49.46 -26.71 -62.29
CA SER A 482 -49.60 -25.37 -62.90
C SER A 482 -49.56 -24.26 -61.84
N ARG A 483 -48.94 -23.12 -62.16
CA ARG A 483 -48.89 -21.96 -61.23
C ARG A 483 -50.24 -21.25 -61.14
N ASP A 484 -50.58 -20.64 -60.01
CA ASP A 484 -51.84 -19.89 -59.84
C ASP A 484 -52.09 -18.83 -60.93
N LYS A 485 -51.04 -18.15 -61.40
CA LYS A 485 -51.14 -17.18 -62.51
C LYS A 485 -51.44 -17.84 -63.86
N GLU A 486 -50.99 -19.07 -64.07
CA GLU A 486 -51.25 -19.83 -65.30
C GLU A 486 -52.68 -20.39 -65.28
N VAL A 487 -53.14 -20.83 -64.11
CA VAL A 487 -54.53 -21.25 -63.89
C VAL A 487 -55.50 -20.07 -64.06
N SER A 488 -55.21 -18.89 -63.49
CA SER A 488 -56.05 -17.70 -63.69
C SER A 488 -56.15 -17.30 -65.16
N LYS A 489 -55.04 -17.39 -65.90
CA LYS A 489 -55.00 -17.04 -67.32
C LYS A 489 -55.71 -18.07 -68.20
N ALA A 490 -55.71 -19.34 -67.80
CA ALA A 490 -56.47 -20.39 -68.45
C ALA A 490 -57.98 -20.26 -68.18
N LEU A 491 -58.37 -19.83 -66.98
CA LEU A 491 -59.76 -19.56 -66.62
C LEU A 491 -60.31 -18.34 -67.39
N ASP A 492 -59.52 -17.28 -67.58
CA ASP A 492 -59.92 -16.12 -68.39
C ASP A 492 -60.13 -16.44 -69.89
N GLN A 493 -59.58 -17.56 -70.38
CA GLN A 493 -59.71 -17.97 -71.78
C GLN A 493 -60.76 -19.03 -72.03
N THR A 494 -61.36 -19.60 -70.98
CA THR A 494 -62.35 -20.67 -71.10
C THR A 494 -63.58 -20.32 -70.27
N ASP A 495 -64.63 -19.82 -70.93
CA ASP A 495 -66.00 -19.63 -70.39
C ASP A 495 -66.62 -21.00 -70.03
N SER A 496 -66.02 -21.67 -69.05
CA SER A 496 -66.53 -22.90 -68.46
C SER A 496 -67.31 -22.53 -67.21
N PHE A 497 -68.59 -22.22 -67.42
CA PHE A 497 -69.57 -21.96 -66.37
C PHE A 497 -69.78 -23.23 -65.52
N LEU A 498 -68.90 -23.43 -64.55
CA LEU A 498 -69.05 -24.39 -63.47
C LEU A 498 -69.75 -23.71 -62.29
N THR A 499 -70.91 -24.22 -61.89
CA THR A 499 -71.62 -23.76 -60.70
C THR A 499 -71.38 -24.72 -59.54
N ILE A 500 -71.15 -24.18 -58.35
CA ILE A 500 -71.03 -24.98 -57.13
C ILE A 500 -72.44 -25.32 -56.68
N GLY A 501 -72.79 -26.61 -56.72
CA GLY A 501 -74.09 -27.13 -56.32
C GLY A 501 -73.93 -28.29 -55.35
N ARG A 502 -75.02 -28.69 -54.67
CA ARG A 502 -75.01 -29.94 -53.90
C ARG A 502 -75.41 -31.10 -54.81
N SER A 503 -74.56 -32.11 -54.88
CA SER A 503 -74.84 -33.33 -55.62
C SER A 503 -76.04 -34.05 -55.01
N THR A 504 -77.01 -34.39 -55.85
CA THR A 504 -78.26 -35.03 -55.42
C THR A 504 -78.07 -36.48 -55.00
N SER A 505 -76.96 -37.12 -55.37
CA SER A 505 -76.63 -38.50 -54.99
C SER A 505 -75.79 -38.61 -53.72
N THR A 506 -74.90 -37.65 -53.44
CA THR A 506 -73.96 -37.70 -52.30
C THR A 506 -74.24 -36.65 -51.21
N GLY A 507 -75.03 -35.61 -51.51
CA GLY A 507 -75.31 -34.48 -50.62
C GLY A 507 -74.13 -33.52 -50.40
N ARG A 508 -72.96 -33.78 -51.00
CA ARG A 508 -71.76 -32.94 -50.89
C ARG A 508 -71.81 -31.76 -51.86
N ALA A 509 -71.13 -30.67 -51.51
CA ALA A 509 -70.93 -29.55 -52.42
C ALA A 509 -69.89 -29.95 -53.49
N GLU A 510 -70.29 -29.95 -54.75
CA GLU A 510 -69.51 -30.38 -55.91
C GLU A 510 -69.65 -29.34 -57.04
N CYS A 511 -68.66 -29.25 -57.93
CA CYS A 511 -68.76 -28.38 -59.12
C CYS A 511 -69.52 -29.08 -60.24
N LEU A 512 -70.60 -28.44 -60.74
CA LEU A 512 -71.49 -28.97 -61.79
C LEU A 512 -71.40 -28.10 -63.07
N PRO A 513 -71.45 -28.68 -64.28
CA PRO A 513 -71.50 -27.91 -65.53
C PRO A 513 -72.89 -27.29 -65.76
N SER A 514 -72.96 -26.01 -66.14
CA SER A 514 -74.24 -25.35 -66.44
C SER A 514 -74.82 -25.87 -67.77
N SER A 515 -75.94 -26.59 -67.74
CA SER A 515 -76.64 -27.00 -68.96
C SER A 515 -77.40 -25.83 -69.58
N LEU A 516 -77.03 -25.45 -70.80
CA LEU A 516 -77.80 -24.57 -71.70
C LEU A 516 -79.04 -25.32 -72.22
N GLU A 517 -80.24 -24.93 -71.79
CA GLU A 517 -81.51 -25.38 -72.36
C GLU A 517 -82.10 -24.29 -73.28
N ALA A 518 -82.29 -24.61 -74.57
CA ALA A 518 -83.20 -23.91 -75.50
C ALA A 518 -83.48 -24.81 -76.73
N PRO A 519 -84.55 -24.61 -77.53
CA PRO A 519 -85.96 -24.34 -77.23
C PRO A 519 -86.89 -25.40 -77.89
N ARG A 520 -88.19 -25.48 -77.55
CA ARG A 520 -89.17 -26.19 -78.39
C ARG A 520 -90.49 -25.44 -78.54
N LYS A 521 -90.79 -25.01 -79.77
CA LYS A 521 -92.10 -24.56 -80.26
C LYS A 521 -93.03 -25.76 -80.48
N SER A 522 -94.32 -25.60 -80.19
CA SER A 522 -95.41 -26.29 -80.91
C SER A 522 -96.61 -25.35 -81.08
N LYS A 523 -97.21 -25.40 -82.27
CA LYS A 523 -98.32 -24.62 -82.83
C LYS A 523 -99.71 -25.11 -82.36
N GLU A 524 -100.66 -24.16 -82.40
CA GLU A 524 -102.11 -24.19 -82.78
C GLU A 524 -102.99 -25.37 -82.36
N ILE A 525 -104.09 -25.12 -81.63
CA ILE A 525 -105.43 -24.65 -82.09
C ILE A 525 -106.00 -23.71 -81.03
#